data_AF-A0A839LFM2-F1
#
_entry.id   AF-A0A839LFM2-F1
#
_cell.length_a   1.000
_cell.length_b   1.000
_cell.length_c   1.000
_cell.angle_alpha   90.00
_cell.angle_beta   90.00
_cell.angle_gamma   90.00
#
_symmetry.space_group_name_H-M   'P 1'
#
loop_
_entity.id
_entity.type
_entity.pdbx_description
1 polymer ?
#
loop_
_entity_poly.entity_id
_entity_poly.type
_entity_poly.pdbx_seq_one_letter_code
_entity_poly.pdbx_strand_id
1 'polypeptide(L)'
;MRAAIQRDWWLKSLSGTVLGASLALGLVGLWAWWGPGGLREPDKVQFNMWMIAPLWMLALCTVYFMRSGARALLALLTLNALAYGLLMWAQGGAGA
;
A
#
# COMPACT_ATOMS: atom_id res chain seq x y z
N MET A 1 -6.84 -0.29 -36.73
CA MET A 1 -5.66 0.37 -36.12
C MET A 1 -5.09 -0.58 -35.06
N ARG A 2 -3.85 -1.08 -35.24
CA ARG A 2 -3.17 -1.87 -34.20
C ARG A 2 -2.70 -0.91 -33.10
N ALA A 3 -3.25 -1.02 -31.89
CA ALA A 3 -2.70 -0.31 -30.74
C ALA A 3 -1.30 -0.88 -30.49
N ALA A 4 -0.26 -0.05 -30.63
CA ALA A 4 1.08 -0.41 -30.22
C ALA A 4 1.04 -0.76 -28.73
N ILE A 5 1.49 -1.96 -28.36
CA ILE A 5 1.66 -2.34 -26.96
C ILE A 5 2.58 -1.30 -26.33
N GLN A 6 2.03 -0.41 -25.51
CA GLN A 6 2.84 0.55 -24.77
C GLN A 6 3.71 -0.23 -23.78
N ARG A 7 5.01 0.08 -23.75
CA ARG A 7 6.01 -0.54 -22.87
C ARG A 7 5.87 -0.13 -21.39
N ASP A 8 4.69 0.33 -20.99
CA ASP A 8 4.37 0.83 -19.64
C ASP A 8 4.33 -0.26 -18.58
N TRP A 9 4.37 -1.53 -18.97
CA TRP A 9 4.31 -2.68 -18.07
C TRP A 9 5.45 -2.70 -17.04
N TRP A 10 6.63 -2.20 -17.41
CA TRP A 10 7.76 -2.04 -16.49
C TRP A 10 7.44 -1.06 -15.37
N LEU A 11 6.92 0.12 -15.72
CA LEU A 11 6.57 1.14 -14.74
C LEU A 11 5.42 0.67 -13.83
N LYS A 12 4.46 -0.06 -14.39
CA LYS A 12 3.38 -0.73 -13.66
C LYS A 12 3.91 -1.77 -12.67
N SER A 13 4.81 -2.64 -13.12
CA SER A 13 5.43 -3.66 -12.26
C SER A 13 6.24 -3.01 -11.15
N LEU A 14 7.09 -2.04 -11.48
CA LEU A 14 7.94 -1.36 -10.51
C LEU A 14 7.11 -0.61 -9.46
N SER A 15 6.09 0.15 -9.89
CA SER A 15 5.19 0.86 -8.97
C SER A 15 4.37 -0.10 -8.11
N GLY A 16 3.76 -1.14 -8.70
CA GLY A 16 3.01 -2.15 -7.96
C GLY A 16 3.86 -2.94 -6.96
N THR A 17 5.08 -3.32 -7.34
CA THR A 17 6.01 -4.02 -6.45
C THR A 17 6.47 -3.12 -5.31
N VAL A 18 7.04 -1.94 -5.62
CA VAL A 18 7.67 -1.08 -4.59
C VAL A 18 6.62 -0.28 -3.82
N LEU A 19 5.80 0.51 -4.52
CA LEU A 19 4.81 1.37 -3.86
C LEU A 19 3.61 0.57 -3.35
N GLY A 20 3.28 -0.57 -3.97
CA GLY A 20 2.26 -1.47 -3.42
C GLY A 20 2.71 -2.15 -2.13
N ALA A 21 3.98 -2.57 -2.03
CA ALA A 21 4.53 -3.13 -0.78
C ALA A 21 4.55 -2.07 0.32
N SER A 22 5.02 -0.87 -0.02
CA SER A 22 5.02 0.29 0.89
C SER A 22 3.60 0.64 1.38
N LEU A 23 2.61 0.62 0.47
CA LEU A 23 1.22 0.86 0.84
C LEU A 23 0.68 -0.22 1.78
N ALA A 24 0.96 -1.50 1.52
CA ALA A 24 0.55 -2.61 2.38
C ALA A 24 1.11 -2.46 3.80
N LEU A 25 2.39 -2.09 3.93
CA LEU A 25 3.02 -1.80 5.21
C LEU A 25 2.37 -0.60 5.92
N GLY A 26 2.08 0.48 5.19
CA GLY A 26 1.40 1.66 5.74
C GLY A 26 0.00 1.33 6.27
N LEU A 27 -0.79 0.57 5.52
CA LEU A 27 -2.15 0.16 5.93
C LEU A 27 -2.13 -0.79 7.13
N VAL A 28 -1.24 -1.77 7.15
CA VAL A 28 -1.08 -2.66 8.31
C VAL A 28 -0.55 -1.90 9.53
N GLY A 29 0.35 -0.92 9.33
CA GLY A 29 0.82 -0.04 10.41
C GLY A 29 -0.29 0.81 11.01
N LEU A 30 -1.19 1.35 10.18
CA LEU A 30 -2.39 2.06 10.64
C LEU A 30 -3.30 1.14 11.46
N TRP A 31 -3.52 -0.09 11.00
CA TRP A 31 -4.27 -1.09 11.78
C TRP A 31 -3.55 -1.49 13.07
N ALA A 32 -2.22 -1.56 13.07
CA ALA A 32 -1.46 -1.83 14.28
C ALA A 32 -1.68 -0.74 15.34
N TRP A 33 -1.74 0.53 14.93
CA TRP A 33 -1.84 1.69 15.82
C TRP A 33 -3.28 2.02 16.26
N TRP A 34 -4.24 1.98 15.33
CA TRP A 34 -5.66 2.28 15.62
C TRP A 34 -6.53 1.05 15.84
N GLY A 35 -6.08 -0.12 15.43
CA GLY A 35 -6.85 -1.35 15.60
C GLY A 35 -6.99 -1.72 17.08
N PRO A 36 -8.07 -2.43 17.45
CA PRO A 36 -8.34 -2.83 18.81
C PRO A 36 -7.24 -3.76 19.36
N GLY A 37 -7.04 -3.72 20.69
CA GLY A 37 -6.03 -4.53 21.38
C GLY A 37 -4.63 -3.91 21.42
N GLY A 38 -3.81 -4.37 22.37
CA GLY A 38 -2.44 -3.89 22.54
C GLY A 38 -1.53 -4.22 21.35
N LEU A 39 -0.46 -3.45 21.18
CA LEU A 39 0.54 -3.66 20.10
C LEU A 39 1.22 -5.04 20.15
N ARG A 40 1.17 -5.72 21.30
CA ARG A 40 1.82 -7.02 21.55
C ARG A 40 0.83 -8.18 21.63
N GLU A 41 -0.43 -7.97 21.29
CA GLU A 41 -1.40 -9.06 21.27
C GLU A 41 -0.99 -10.08 20.18
N PRO A 42 -0.74 -11.36 20.51
CA PRO A 42 -0.18 -12.32 19.57
C PRO A 42 -1.01 -12.49 18.29
N ASP A 43 -2.34 -12.50 18.44
CA ASP A 43 -3.28 -12.61 17.32
C ASP A 43 -3.21 -11.40 16.39
N LYS A 44 -3.03 -10.20 16.95
CA LYS A 44 -2.88 -8.96 16.19
C LYS A 44 -1.56 -8.94 15.41
N VAL A 45 -0.48 -9.45 15.99
CA VAL A 45 0.82 -9.56 15.31
C VAL A 45 0.75 -10.55 14.14
N GLN A 46 0.15 -11.72 14.34
CA GLN A 46 -0.06 -12.70 13.27
C GLN A 46 -0.95 -12.13 12.17
N PHE A 47 -2.08 -11.52 12.52
CA PHE A 47 -2.96 -10.87 11.56
C PHE A 47 -2.21 -9.82 10.72
N ASN A 48 -1.45 -8.95 11.37
CA ASN A 48 -0.65 -7.94 10.68
C ASN A 48 0.36 -8.57 9.72
N MET A 49 1.07 -9.61 10.15
CA MET A 49 2.05 -10.30 9.33
C MET A 49 1.42 -10.92 8.08
N TRP A 50 0.29 -11.63 8.25
CA TRP A 50 -0.40 -12.32 7.16
C TRP A 50 -1.15 -11.38 6.22
N MET A 51 -1.57 -10.19 6.69
CA MET A 51 -2.29 -9.21 5.87
C MET A 51 -1.41 -8.43 4.90
N ILE A 52 -0.10 -8.35 5.12
CA ILE A 52 0.81 -7.62 4.23
C ILE A 52 0.79 -8.20 2.82
N ALA A 53 0.93 -9.53 2.68
CA ALA A 53 0.98 -10.20 1.39
C ALA A 53 -0.30 -10.02 0.54
N PRO A 54 -1.53 -10.28 1.02
CA PRO A 54 -2.74 -10.08 0.24
C PRO A 54 -2.99 -8.61 -0.10
N LEU A 55 -2.70 -7.66 0.80
CA LEU A 55 -2.81 -6.23 0.48
C LEU A 55 -1.81 -5.82 -0.60
N TRP A 56 -0.57 -6.31 -0.52
CA TRP A 56 0.45 -6.04 -1.51
C TRP A 56 0.07 -6.61 -2.88
N MET A 57 -0.35 -7.87 -2.94
CA MET A 57 -0.77 -8.51 -4.19
C MET A 57 -2.01 -7.85 -4.79
N LEU A 58 -2.97 -7.42 -3.97
CA LEU A 58 -4.13 -6.66 -4.43
C LEU A 58 -3.69 -5.34 -5.09
N ALA A 59 -2.79 -4.58 -4.47
CA ALA A 59 -2.25 -3.36 -5.05
C ALA A 59 -1.51 -3.62 -6.37
N LEU A 60 -0.66 -4.64 -6.40
CA LEU A 60 0.10 -5.04 -7.59
C LEU A 60 -0.81 -5.45 -8.75
N CYS A 61 -1.84 -6.26 -8.49
CA CYS A 61 -2.84 -6.64 -9.50
C CYS A 61 -3.64 -5.42 -9.99
N THR A 62 -4.01 -4.51 -9.10
CA THR A 62 -4.84 -3.33 -9.43
C THR A 62 -4.15 -2.38 -10.41
N VAL A 63 -2.82 -2.27 -10.32
CA VAL A 63 -2.01 -1.47 -11.25
C VAL A 63 -2.15 -1.92 -12.71
N TYR A 64 -2.40 -3.21 -12.95
CA TYR A 64 -2.60 -3.72 -14.32
C TYR A 64 -3.95 -3.35 -14.92
N PHE A 65 -4.98 -3.09 -14.11
CA PHE A 65 -6.25 -2.56 -14.58
C PHE A 65 -6.16 -1.09 -15.04
N MET A 66 -5.09 -0.38 -14.65
CA MET A 66 -4.93 1.03 -15.03
C MET A 66 -4.47 1.19 -16.48
N ARG A 67 -4.97 2.21 -17.18
CA ARG A 67 -4.69 2.42 -18.60
C ARG A 67 -3.24 2.84 -18.91
N SER A 68 -2.50 3.40 -17.96
CA SER A 68 -1.10 3.84 -18.13
C SER A 68 -0.28 3.62 -16.86
N GLY A 69 1.03 3.39 -17.00
CA GLY A 69 1.96 3.24 -15.88
C GLY A 69 2.12 4.52 -15.05
N ALA A 70 2.05 5.71 -15.67
CA ALA A 70 2.15 6.98 -14.95
C ALA A 70 0.95 7.18 -14.00
N ARG A 71 -0.25 6.77 -14.41
CA ARG A 71 -1.45 6.80 -13.55
C ARG A 71 -1.32 5.87 -12.36
N ALA A 72 -0.78 4.67 -12.58
CA ALA A 72 -0.49 3.73 -11.50
C ALA A 72 0.52 4.27 -10.49
N LEU A 73 1.59 4.88 -10.99
CA LEU A 73 2.61 5.52 -10.15
C LEU A 73 2.00 6.65 -9.32
N LEU A 74 1.28 7.59 -9.95
CA LEU A 74 0.65 8.72 -9.26
C LEU A 74 -0.37 8.24 -8.22
N ALA A 75 -1.24 7.29 -8.58
CA ALA A 75 -2.23 6.76 -7.67
C ALA A 75 -1.58 6.11 -6.44
N LEU A 76 -0.57 5.26 -6.63
CA LEU A 76 0.12 4.63 -5.50
C LEU A 76 0.94 5.62 -4.68
N LEU A 77 1.55 6.65 -5.29
CA LEU A 77 2.22 7.73 -4.56
C LEU A 77 1.23 8.49 -3.68
N THR A 78 0.07 8.88 -4.21
CA THR A 78 -0.97 9.57 -3.45
C THR A 78 -1.48 8.70 -2.29
N LEU A 79 -1.76 7.42 -2.54
CA LEU A 79 -2.20 6.50 -1.49
C LEU A 79 -1.14 6.28 -0.42
N ASN A 80 0.15 6.18 -0.79
CA ASN A 80 1.23 6.10 0.18
C ASN A 80 1.32 7.39 1.01
N ALA A 81 1.30 8.56 0.37
CA ALA A 81 1.35 9.84 1.07
C ALA A 81 0.21 9.98 2.08
N LEU A 82 -1.00 9.57 1.71
CA LEU A 82 -2.15 9.54 2.62
C LEU A 82 -1.96 8.54 3.76
N ALA A 83 -1.56 7.29 3.47
CA ALA A 83 -1.37 6.26 4.49
C ALA A 83 -0.31 6.65 5.52
N TYR A 84 0.86 7.11 5.07
CA TYR A 84 1.92 7.55 5.96
C TYR A 84 1.61 8.88 6.65
N GLY A 85 0.91 9.81 6.00
CA GLY A 85 0.44 11.05 6.63
C GLY A 85 -0.53 10.76 7.78
N LEU A 86 -1.49 9.86 7.58
CA LEU A 86 -2.39 9.40 8.64
C LEU A 86 -1.64 8.68 9.75
N LEU A 87 -0.64 7.86 9.41
CA LEU A 87 0.15 7.13 10.39
C LEU A 87 1.00 8.07 11.25
N MET A 88 1.61 9.10 10.66
CA MET A 88 2.32 10.14 11.38
C MET A 88 1.38 10.94 12.29
N TRP A 89 0.18 11.26 11.81
CA TRP A 89 -0.85 11.92 12.62
C TRP A 89 -1.29 11.04 13.81
N ALA A 90 -1.51 9.75 13.58
CA ALA A 90 -1.85 8.76 14.60
C ALA A 90 -0.79 8.63 15.70
N GLN A 91 0.49 8.67 15.30
CA GLN A 91 1.62 8.60 16.23
C GLN A 91 1.86 9.94 16.95
N GLY A 92 1.67 11.07 16.26
CA GLY A 92 1.81 12.40 16.84
C GLY A 92 0.73 12.73 17.87
N GLY A 93 -0.51 12.25 17.67
CA GLY A 93 -1.59 12.38 18.65
C GLY A 93 -1.45 11.47 19.87
N ALA A 94 -0.65 10.40 19.79
CA ALA A 94 -0.36 9.51 20.91
C ALA A 94 0.80 10.01 21.80
N GLY A 95 1.44 11.12 21.43
CA GLY A 95 2.56 11.74 22.13
C GLY A 95 2.24 13.05 22.86
N ALA A 96 0.96 13.38 23.04
CA ALA A 96 0.46 14.52 23.82
C ALA A 96 -0.47 14.04 24.95
#